data_AF-A0A941MGE9-F1
#
_entry.id   AF-A0A941MGE9-F1
#
_cell.length_a   1.000
_cell.length_b   1.000
_cell.length_c   1.000
_cell.angle_alpha   90.00
_cell.angle_beta   90.00
_cell.angle_gamma   90.00
#
_symmetry.space_group_name_H-M   'P 1'
#
loop_
_entity.id
_entity.type
_entity.pdbx_description
1 polymer ?
#
loop_
_entity_poly.entity_id
_entity_poly.type
_entity_poly.pdbx_seq_one_letter_code
_entity_poly.pdbx_strand_id
1 'polypeptide(L)'
;LFVIDEVHNGFRGTKRQQQILLNVLRGLSNKTRRPVVIAGTKEVENFLDYDDQLSERYLRRRLPSWKENLQTQQLLKGFEKEFALKNPSGLASPAMTESILRLSGSRLGRIAKLLRNAAIDAIRSGTEKITEENLKESAKLLTSDD
;
A
#
# COMPACT_ATOMS: atom_id res chain seq x y z
N LEU A 1 10.08 -12.03 -12.91
CA LEU A 1 8.79 -11.58 -12.33
C LEU A 1 8.31 -10.41 -13.15
N PHE A 2 7.06 -10.44 -13.62
CA PHE A 2 6.38 -9.27 -14.16
C PHE A 2 5.35 -8.80 -13.12
N VAL A 3 5.32 -7.51 -12.84
CA VAL A 3 4.32 -6.90 -11.96
C VAL A 3 3.61 -5.82 -12.77
N ILE A 4 2.29 -5.89 -12.81
CA ILE A 4 1.45 -4.90 -13.47
C ILE A 4 0.54 -4.33 -12.39
N ASP A 5 0.79 -3.06 -12.04
CA ASP A 5 -0.01 -2.35 -11.07
C ASP A 5 -1.15 -1.61 -11.77
N GLU A 6 -2.21 -1.29 -11.02
CA GLU A 6 -3.32 -0.46 -11.49
C GLU A 6 -3.99 -0.97 -12.78
N VAL A 7 -4.06 -2.30 -12.98
CA VAL A 7 -4.60 -2.92 -14.21
C VAL A 7 -6.04 -2.52 -14.50
N HIS A 8 -6.79 -2.19 -13.46
CA HIS A 8 -8.17 -1.74 -13.58
C HIS A 8 -8.36 -0.43 -14.35
N ASN A 9 -7.30 0.38 -14.54
CA ASN A 9 -7.35 1.52 -15.46
C ASN A 9 -7.66 1.11 -16.89
N GLY A 10 -7.21 -0.08 -17.31
CA GLY A 10 -7.55 -0.66 -18.62
C GLY A 10 -9.01 -1.06 -18.76
N PHE A 11 -9.76 -1.19 -17.66
CA PHE A 11 -11.17 -1.59 -17.70
C PHE A 11 -12.09 -0.44 -18.12
N ARG A 12 -11.61 0.81 -18.07
CA ARG A 12 -12.39 1.99 -18.49
C ARG A 12 -12.53 2.11 -20.02
N GLY A 13 -11.83 1.27 -20.78
CA GLY A 13 -11.91 1.22 -22.23
C GLY A 13 -13.18 0.54 -22.75
N THR A 14 -13.38 0.62 -24.07
CA THR A 14 -14.43 -0.11 -24.80
C THR A 14 -14.28 -1.63 -24.61
N LYS A 15 -15.37 -2.39 -24.87
CA LYS A 15 -15.34 -3.87 -24.85
C LYS A 15 -14.19 -4.45 -25.70
N ARG A 16 -13.89 -3.82 -26.85
CA ARG A 16 -12.76 -4.22 -27.70
C ARG A 16 -11.41 -4.06 -27.00
N GLN A 17 -11.20 -2.94 -26.31
CA GLN A 17 -9.96 -2.68 -25.56
C GLN A 17 -9.82 -3.63 -24.37
N GLN A 18 -10.91 -3.91 -23.65
CA GLN A 18 -10.95 -4.92 -22.60
C GLN A 18 -10.57 -6.31 -23.13
N GLN A 19 -11.09 -6.72 -24.30
CA GLN A 19 -10.73 -8.01 -24.91
C GLN A 19 -9.25 -8.08 -25.31
N ILE A 20 -8.68 -6.97 -25.81
CA ILE A 20 -7.25 -6.88 -26.10
C ILE A 20 -6.44 -7.06 -24.82
N LEU A 21 -6.85 -6.42 -23.72
CA LEU A 21 -6.19 -6.55 -22.42
C LEU A 21 -6.20 -8.00 -21.92
N LEU A 22 -7.34 -8.70 -21.96
CA LEU A 22 -7.44 -10.13 -21.61
C LEU A 22 -6.49 -10.98 -22.45
N ASN A 23 -6.43 -10.75 -23.75
CA ASN A 23 -5.53 -11.48 -24.65
C ASN A 23 -4.05 -11.22 -24.32
N VAL A 24 -3.70 -10.00 -23.95
CA VAL A 24 -2.34 -9.65 -23.50
C VAL A 24 -2.01 -10.36 -22.19
N LEU A 25 -2.90 -10.33 -21.20
CA LEU A 25 -2.69 -11.02 -19.92
C LEU A 25 -2.55 -12.53 -20.12
N ARG A 26 -3.37 -13.12 -21.00
CA ARG A 26 -3.28 -14.54 -21.37
C ARG A 26 -1.97 -14.85 -22.07
N GLY A 27 -1.58 -14.01 -23.02
CA GLY A 27 -0.30 -14.12 -23.74
C GLY A 27 0.89 -14.07 -22.80
N LEU A 28 0.91 -13.11 -21.87
CA LEU A 28 1.95 -13.00 -20.84
C LEU A 28 1.98 -14.25 -19.97
N SER A 29 0.83 -14.70 -19.48
CA SER A 29 0.74 -15.88 -18.62
C SER A 29 1.19 -17.16 -19.34
N ASN A 30 0.80 -17.34 -20.60
CA ASN A 30 1.06 -18.57 -21.37
C ASN A 30 2.47 -18.62 -21.95
N LYS A 31 2.98 -17.50 -22.47
CA LYS A 31 4.23 -17.48 -23.23
C LYS A 31 5.45 -17.12 -22.40
N THR A 32 5.26 -16.47 -21.24
CA THR A 32 6.41 -16.13 -20.39
C THR A 32 6.72 -17.27 -19.44
N ARG A 33 7.99 -17.67 -19.38
CA ARG A 33 8.51 -18.61 -18.37
C ARG A 33 8.74 -17.90 -17.02
N ARG A 34 7.93 -16.90 -16.68
CA ARG A 34 8.13 -16.01 -15.52
C ARG A 34 6.79 -15.81 -14.79
N PRO A 35 6.77 -15.75 -13.44
CA PRO A 35 5.57 -15.39 -12.71
C PRO A 35 5.07 -13.99 -13.09
N VAL A 36 3.76 -13.84 -13.21
CA VAL A 36 3.05 -12.58 -13.46
C VAL A 36 2.19 -12.25 -12.24
N VAL A 37 2.35 -11.05 -11.70
CA VAL A 37 1.55 -10.52 -10.59
C VAL A 37 0.78 -9.32 -11.11
N ILE A 38 -0.53 -9.32 -10.87
CA ILE A 38 -1.42 -8.22 -11.22
C ILE A 38 -1.94 -7.61 -9.92
N ALA A 39 -1.87 -6.29 -9.82
CA ALA A 39 -2.40 -5.51 -8.71
C ALA A 39 -3.43 -4.48 -9.21
N GLY A 40 -4.36 -4.13 -8.34
CA GLY A 40 -5.44 -3.19 -8.62
C GLY A 40 -6.59 -3.33 -7.63
N THR A 41 -7.73 -2.74 -7.98
CA THR A 41 -8.94 -2.78 -7.16
C THR A 41 -9.65 -4.13 -7.26
N LYS A 42 -10.73 -4.28 -6.49
CA LYS A 42 -11.62 -5.45 -6.56
C LYS A 42 -12.16 -5.72 -7.98
N GLU A 43 -12.21 -4.70 -8.84
CA GLU A 43 -12.62 -4.83 -10.24
C GLU A 43 -11.74 -5.83 -11.00
N VAL A 44 -10.48 -6.01 -10.60
CA VAL A 44 -9.57 -6.97 -11.24
C VAL A 44 -10.07 -8.40 -11.06
N GLU A 45 -10.62 -8.73 -9.89
CA GLU A 45 -11.19 -10.07 -9.65
C GLU A 45 -12.33 -10.35 -10.63
N ASN A 46 -13.29 -9.41 -10.71
CA ASN A 46 -14.43 -9.52 -11.63
C ASN A 46 -13.97 -9.59 -13.09
N PHE A 47 -12.91 -8.86 -13.45
CA PHE A 47 -12.40 -8.84 -14.81
C PHE A 47 -11.78 -10.18 -15.23
N LEU A 48 -11.02 -10.81 -14.33
CA LEU A 48 -10.44 -12.13 -14.56
C LEU A 48 -11.51 -13.22 -14.63
N ASP A 49 -12.64 -13.06 -13.94
CA ASP A 49 -13.78 -13.99 -13.99
C ASP A 49 -14.50 -14.02 -15.34
N TYR A 50 -14.32 -13.03 -16.23
CA TYR A 50 -14.85 -13.10 -17.60
C TYR A 50 -14.10 -14.10 -18.50
N ASP A 51 -12.96 -14.64 -18.03
CA ASP A 51 -12.12 -15.55 -18.79
C ASP A 51 -11.67 -16.72 -17.91
N ASP A 52 -12.28 -17.89 -18.10
CA ASP A 52 -12.01 -19.10 -17.30
C ASP A 52 -10.52 -19.47 -17.26
N GLN A 53 -9.78 -19.25 -18.37
CA GLN A 53 -8.36 -19.58 -18.43
C GLN A 53 -7.50 -18.68 -17.54
N LEU A 54 -7.89 -17.41 -17.39
CA LEU A 54 -7.22 -16.49 -16.48
C LEU A 54 -7.66 -16.75 -15.04
N SER A 55 -8.95 -17.01 -14.83
CA SER A 55 -9.52 -17.25 -13.50
C SER A 55 -8.85 -18.42 -12.77
N GLU A 56 -8.61 -19.54 -13.47
CA GLU A 56 -7.95 -20.72 -12.91
C GLU A 56 -6.45 -20.52 -12.65
N ARG A 57 -5.82 -19.62 -13.40
CA ARG A 57 -4.36 -19.46 -13.39
C ARG A 57 -3.85 -18.42 -12.39
N TYR A 58 -4.65 -17.41 -12.09
CA TYR A 58 -4.28 -16.34 -11.17
C TYR A 58 -4.74 -16.63 -9.73
N LEU A 59 -3.77 -16.85 -8.84
CA LEU A 59 -4.03 -16.87 -7.41
C LEU A 59 -4.43 -15.47 -6.91
N ARG A 60 -5.57 -15.39 -6.23
CA ARG A 60 -6.11 -14.13 -5.71
C ARG A 60 -5.70 -13.93 -4.26
N ARG A 61 -5.12 -12.77 -3.95
CA ARG A 61 -4.79 -12.36 -2.59
C ARG A 61 -5.25 -10.93 -2.38
N ARG A 62 -6.19 -10.74 -1.44
CA ARG A 62 -6.59 -9.42 -0.98
C ARG A 62 -5.63 -8.95 0.10
N LEU A 63 -5.01 -7.80 -0.12
CA LEU A 63 -4.21 -7.15 0.91
C LEU A 63 -5.16 -6.52 1.94
N PRO A 64 -5.14 -6.96 3.21
CA PRO A 64 -6.00 -6.38 4.23
C PRO A 64 -5.53 -4.96 4.56
N SER A 65 -6.47 -4.11 5.02
CA SER A 65 -6.11 -2.88 5.72
C SER A 65 -5.35 -3.20 7.00
N TRP A 66 -4.40 -2.35 7.38
CA TRP A 66 -3.62 -2.52 8.61
C TRP A 66 -4.52 -2.28 9.84
N LYS A 67 -4.41 -3.15 10.82
CA LYS A 67 -5.22 -3.15 12.06
C LYS A 67 -4.31 -3.18 13.28
N GLU A 68 -4.82 -2.81 14.44
CA GLU A 68 -4.05 -2.94 15.66
C GLU A 68 -3.81 -4.43 15.98
N ASN A 69 -2.61 -4.90 15.64
CA ASN A 69 -2.19 -6.29 15.80
C ASN A 69 -0.66 -6.40 15.79
N LEU A 70 -0.15 -7.61 16.00
CA LEU A 70 1.29 -7.87 16.04
C LEU A 70 2.02 -7.50 14.74
N GLN A 71 1.39 -7.68 13.58
CA GLN A 71 2.01 -7.33 12.29
C GLN A 71 2.21 -5.82 12.18
N THR A 72 1.21 -5.00 12.57
CA THR A 72 1.36 -3.54 12.60
C THR A 72 2.43 -3.12 13.58
N GLN A 73 2.49 -3.72 14.78
CA GLN A 73 3.55 -3.42 15.74
C GLN A 73 4.95 -3.73 15.17
N GLN A 74 5.10 -4.85 14.46
CA GLN A 74 6.36 -5.20 13.79
C GLN A 74 6.72 -4.20 12.69
N LEU A 75 5.75 -3.79 11.87
CA LEU A 75 5.94 -2.77 10.85
C LEU A 75 6.42 -1.45 11.48
N LEU A 76 5.75 -0.98 12.53
CA LEU A 76 6.06 0.29 13.20
C LEU A 76 7.42 0.24 13.90
N LYS A 77 7.79 -0.88 14.52
CA LYS A 77 9.16 -1.10 15.02
C LYS A 77 10.21 -1.07 13.91
N GLY A 78 9.87 -1.60 12.72
CA GLY A 78 10.71 -1.53 11.53
C GLY A 78 10.97 -0.08 11.13
N PHE A 79 9.92 0.74 11.03
CA PHE A 79 10.06 2.18 10.74
C PHE A 79 10.87 2.91 11.81
N GLU A 80 10.61 2.64 13.09
CA GLU A 80 11.34 3.30 14.18
C GLU A 80 12.84 2.98 14.15
N LYS A 81 13.19 1.74 13.83
CA LYS A 81 14.58 1.33 13.62
C LYS A 81 15.19 1.99 12.38
N GLU A 82 14.45 2.06 11.28
CA GLU A 82 14.91 2.63 10.01
C GLU A 82 15.17 4.13 10.11
N PHE A 83 14.31 4.89 10.79
CA PHE A 83 14.51 6.33 10.96
C PHE A 83 15.67 6.67 11.90
N ALA A 84 16.02 5.75 12.82
CA ALA A 84 17.16 5.86 13.72
C ALA A 84 17.29 7.23 14.42
N LEU A 85 16.14 7.81 14.81
CA LEU A 85 16.12 9.09 15.53
C LEU A 85 16.80 8.95 16.90
N LYS A 86 17.40 10.03 17.40
CA LYS A 86 18.16 10.01 18.67
C LYS A 86 17.30 9.59 19.86
N ASN A 87 16.03 9.97 19.87
CA ASN A 87 15.11 9.66 20.96
C ASN A 87 14.05 8.64 20.51
N PRO A 88 13.74 7.64 21.35
CA PRO A 88 12.70 6.66 21.03
C PRO A 88 11.35 7.36 20.90
N SER A 89 10.69 7.12 19.77
CA SER A 89 9.39 7.68 19.43
C SER A 89 8.24 6.82 19.99
N GLY A 90 8.49 5.54 20.23
CA GLY A 90 7.49 4.60 20.74
C GLY A 90 6.36 4.37 19.73
N LEU A 91 6.68 4.24 18.44
CA LEU A 91 5.69 4.12 17.37
C LEU A 91 4.77 2.91 17.56
N ALA A 92 5.30 1.82 18.09
CA ALA A 92 4.53 0.60 18.38
C ALA A 92 3.81 0.61 19.74
N SER A 93 3.78 1.74 20.46
CA SER A 93 2.92 1.88 21.64
C SER A 93 1.44 1.89 21.22
N PRO A 94 0.51 1.45 22.08
CA PRO A 94 -0.92 1.43 21.74
C PRO A 94 -1.44 2.78 21.24
N ALA A 95 -1.16 3.86 21.98
CA ALA A 95 -1.61 5.21 21.62
C ALA A 95 -1.05 5.71 20.27
N MET A 96 0.25 5.50 20.02
CA MET A 96 0.85 5.88 18.73
C MET A 96 0.32 5.02 17.59
N THR A 97 0.19 3.71 17.81
CA THR A 97 -0.33 2.77 16.81
C THR A 97 -1.75 3.15 16.39
N GLU A 98 -2.63 3.42 17.35
CA GLU A 98 -4.00 3.86 17.09
C GLU A 98 -4.01 5.17 16.29
N SER A 99 -3.22 6.16 16.71
CA SER A 99 -3.12 7.47 16.03
C SER A 99 -2.63 7.32 14.59
N ILE A 100 -1.57 6.54 14.36
CA ILE A 100 -1.01 6.27 13.03
C ILE A 100 -2.04 5.59 12.13
N LEU A 101 -2.72 4.54 12.61
CA LEU A 101 -3.72 3.82 11.83
C LEU A 101 -4.90 4.74 11.47
N ARG A 102 -5.39 5.53 12.43
CA ARG A 102 -6.48 6.49 12.22
C ARG A 102 -6.10 7.56 11.19
N LEU A 103 -4.97 8.24 11.36
CA LEU A 103 -4.54 9.34 10.48
C LEU A 103 -4.16 8.87 9.06
N SER A 104 -3.65 7.65 8.94
CA SER A 104 -3.31 7.06 7.64
C SER A 104 -4.50 6.38 6.94
N GLY A 105 -5.64 6.22 7.61
CA GLY A 105 -6.75 5.41 7.11
C GLY A 105 -6.38 3.94 6.92
N SER A 106 -5.46 3.41 7.74
CA SER A 106 -5.00 2.01 7.70
C SER A 106 -4.38 1.55 6.36
N ARG A 107 -3.89 2.48 5.53
CA ARG A 107 -3.24 2.17 4.24
C ARG A 107 -1.72 2.27 4.38
N LEU A 108 -0.99 1.21 4.00
CA LEU A 108 0.47 1.14 4.14
C LEU A 108 1.19 2.35 3.51
N GLY A 109 0.82 2.71 2.29
CA GLY A 109 1.42 3.85 1.59
C GLY A 109 1.24 5.16 2.35
N ARG A 110 0.05 5.37 2.95
CA ARG A 110 -0.24 6.54 3.79
C ARG A 110 0.48 6.47 5.13
N ILE A 111 0.57 5.29 5.76
CA ILE A 111 1.38 5.07 6.98
C ILE A 111 2.83 5.48 6.72
N ALA A 112 3.44 4.96 5.64
CA ALA A 112 4.82 5.25 5.31
C ALA A 112 5.06 6.75 5.04
N LYS A 113 4.13 7.40 4.33
CA LYS A 113 4.21 8.84 4.04
C LYS A 113 4.03 9.69 5.29
N LEU A 114 3.04 9.37 6.13
CA LEU A 114 2.78 10.01 7.42
C LEU A 114 4.04 9.98 8.29
N LEU A 115 4.60 8.79 8.47
CA LEU A 115 5.76 8.58 9.33
C LEU A 115 7.02 9.26 8.78
N ARG A 116 7.24 9.21 7.47
CA ARG A 116 8.40 9.88 6.83
C ARG A 116 8.34 11.39 7.04
N ASN A 117 7.21 12.01 6.79
CA ASN A 117 7.03 13.45 6.96
C ASN A 117 7.19 13.86 8.43
N ALA A 118 6.57 13.10 9.35
CA ALA A 118 6.72 13.34 10.79
C ALA A 118 8.18 13.19 11.26
N ALA A 119 8.94 12.22 10.71
CA ALA A 119 10.36 12.05 10.98
C ALA A 119 11.19 13.24 10.49
N ILE A 120 10.93 13.72 9.26
CA ILE A 120 11.59 14.90 8.69
C ILE A 120 11.35 16.12 9.59
N ASP A 121 10.11 16.33 10.04
CA ASP A 121 9.78 17.46 10.90
C ASP A 121 10.48 17.35 12.27
N ALA A 122 10.55 16.16 12.86
CA ALA A 122 11.26 15.91 14.12
C ALA A 122 12.77 16.15 14.00
N ILE A 123 13.38 15.84 12.85
CA ILE A 123 14.79 16.15 12.58
C ILE A 123 14.99 17.66 12.43
N ARG A 124 14.11 18.34 11.69
CA ARG A 124 14.20 19.79 11.44
C ARG A 124 14.00 20.63 12.70
N SER A 125 13.12 20.18 13.60
CA SER A 125 12.89 20.85 14.89
C SER A 125 13.97 20.55 15.93
N GLY A 126 14.83 19.55 15.68
CA GLY A 126 15.85 19.07 16.62
C GLY A 126 15.31 18.23 17.77
N THR A 127 14.00 17.93 17.82
CA THR A 127 13.45 17.02 18.84
C THR A 127 13.95 15.60 18.65
N GLU A 128 14.21 15.21 17.39
CA GLU A 128 14.64 13.87 16.98
C GLU A 128 13.83 12.77 17.67
N LYS A 129 12.51 13.01 17.73
CA LYS A 129 11.47 12.14 18.26
C LYS A 129 10.16 12.44 17.54
N ILE A 130 9.52 11.44 16.97
CA ILE A 130 8.17 11.59 16.42
C ILE A 130 7.18 11.69 17.58
N THR A 131 6.41 12.76 17.59
CA THR A 131 5.32 13.00 18.54
C THR A 131 3.96 12.94 17.86
N GLU A 132 2.88 12.91 18.64
CA GLU A 132 1.52 12.97 18.10
C GLU A 132 1.26 14.28 17.34
N GLU A 133 1.87 15.39 17.76
CA GLU A 133 1.84 16.68 17.05
C GLU A 133 2.39 16.53 15.62
N ASN A 134 3.56 15.89 15.48
CA ASN A 134 4.19 15.67 14.17
C ASN A 134 3.30 14.80 13.27
N LEU A 135 2.63 13.79 13.84
CA LEU A 135 1.68 12.98 13.07
C LEU A 135 0.48 13.80 12.60
N LYS A 136 -0.08 14.66 13.46
CA LYS A 136 -1.22 15.53 13.11
C LYS A 136 -0.85 16.53 12.02
N GLU A 137 0.30 17.18 12.13
CA GLU A 137 0.80 18.08 11.09
C GLU A 137 1.06 17.34 9.78
N SER A 138 1.73 16.18 9.85
CA SER A 138 1.94 15.37 8.67
C SER A 138 0.63 14.88 8.03
N ALA A 139 -0.44 14.65 8.81
CA ALA A 139 -1.71 14.19 8.28
C ALA A 139 -2.40 15.26 7.42
N LYS A 140 -2.23 16.55 7.74
CA LYS A 140 -2.73 17.67 6.91
C LYS A 140 -2.13 17.66 5.50
N LEU A 141 -0.89 17.21 5.37
CA LEU A 141 -0.19 17.06 4.09
C LEU A 141 -0.66 15.82 3.30
N LEU A 142 -1.33 14.85 3.95
CA LEU A 142 -1.87 13.69 3.24
C LEU A 142 -3.18 13.99 2.54
N THR A 143 -3.94 14.97 3.02
CA THR A 143 -5.22 15.37 2.43
C THR A 143 -5.07 16.29 1.21
N SER A 144 -3.88 16.82 0.96
CA SER A 144 -3.59 17.67 -0.20
C SER A 144 -3.16 16.90 -1.46
N ASP A 145 -2.97 15.59 -1.36
CA ASP A 145 -2.50 14.73 -2.47
C ASP A 145 -3.59 13.78 -3.03
N ASP A 146 -4.81 13.82 -2.48
CA ASP A 146 -6.00 13.12 -3.01
C ASP A 146 -6.89 14.11 -3.78
#